data_AF-A0A1V5TJ20-F1
#
_entry.id   AF-A0A1V5TJ20-F1
#
_cell.length_a   1.000
_cell.length_b   1.000
_cell.length_c   1.000
_cell.angle_alpha   90.00
_cell.angle_beta   90.00
_cell.angle_gamma   90.00
#
_symmetry.space_group_name_H-M   'P 1'
#
loop_
_entity.id
_entity.type
_entity.pdbx_description
1 polymer ?
#
loop_
_entity_poly.entity_id
_entity_poly.type
_entity_poly.pdbx_seq_one_letter_code
_entity_poly.pdbx_strand_id
1 'polypeptide(L)'
;MKSFFPKPTFKVDDIISYAELVAAENANVQKGMNFQIKPEYSIFLMSVSKNAPYADEWDNTTNTLIYEGHDVPRNISQEPKEVDQPLTTPKGTLTENGKFFTAAQSYKMRLVKEPHKIKVYEKIKDGIWCYKGFFNLMDAHIVNTGKRNVFKFYLKPVEFISKRKQIELPHSRLIPTAVKLEVWARDKGQCVLCGSKENLHFDHDLPFSKGGTSLTAKNVRILCAKCNLKKSDKIFSIPPVFFSLT
;
A
#
# COMPACT_ATOMS: atom_id res chain seq x y z
N MET A 1 -30.77 2.90 8.07
CA MET A 1 -30.62 1.44 7.83
C MET A 1 -29.14 1.08 7.96
N LYS A 2 -28.76 0.21 8.89
CA LYS A 2 -27.40 -0.36 8.91
C LYS A 2 -27.34 -1.33 7.72
N SER A 3 -26.46 -1.05 6.76
CA SER A 3 -26.17 -1.95 5.64
C SER A 3 -25.88 -3.36 6.18
N PHE A 4 -26.72 -4.33 5.82
CA PHE A 4 -26.61 -5.74 6.19
C PHE A 4 -25.56 -6.50 5.38
N PHE A 5 -24.85 -5.84 4.46
CA PHE A 5 -23.75 -6.44 3.74
C PHE A 5 -22.53 -6.55 4.68
N PRO A 6 -21.95 -7.75 4.86
CA PRO A 6 -20.69 -7.88 5.59
C PRO A 6 -19.65 -6.98 4.90
N LYS A 7 -18.93 -6.19 5.70
CA LYS A 7 -17.85 -5.35 5.15
C LYS A 7 -16.84 -6.27 4.45
N PRO A 8 -16.40 -5.94 3.22
CA PRO A 8 -15.35 -6.69 2.57
C PRO A 8 -14.11 -6.75 3.50
N THR A 9 -13.68 -7.95 3.84
CA THR A 9 -12.43 -8.16 4.57
C THR A 9 -11.36 -8.53 3.57
N PHE A 10 -10.45 -7.61 3.31
CA PHE A 10 -9.33 -7.85 2.40
C PHE A 10 -8.18 -8.58 3.10
N LYS A 11 -7.49 -9.42 2.34
CA LYS A 11 -6.20 -10.00 2.68
C LYS A 11 -5.10 -9.24 1.95
N VAL A 12 -3.91 -9.22 2.56
CA VAL A 12 -2.74 -8.63 1.92
C VAL A 12 -2.59 -9.24 0.53
N ASP A 13 -2.33 -8.38 -0.45
CA ASP A 13 -2.19 -8.68 -1.87
C ASP A 13 -3.49 -8.96 -2.65
N ASP A 14 -4.67 -8.80 -2.02
CA ASP A 14 -5.95 -8.70 -2.73
C ASP A 14 -5.95 -7.51 -3.69
N ILE A 15 -6.44 -7.74 -4.91
CA ILE A 15 -6.64 -6.73 -5.95
C ILE A 15 -8.10 -6.32 -5.95
N ILE A 16 -8.35 -5.03 -5.71
CA ILE A 16 -9.67 -4.47 -5.47
C ILE A 16 -9.91 -3.25 -6.35
N SER A 17 -11.15 -3.05 -6.75
CA SER A 17 -11.60 -1.82 -7.38
C SER A 17 -11.66 -0.66 -6.37
N TYR A 18 -11.62 0.57 -6.88
CA TYR A 18 -11.86 1.76 -6.06
C TYR A 18 -13.23 1.72 -5.36
N ALA A 19 -14.25 1.15 -6.02
CA ALA A 19 -15.58 1.00 -5.42
C ALA A 19 -15.56 0.08 -4.19
N GLU A 20 -14.84 -1.06 -4.28
CA GLU A 20 -14.67 -1.97 -3.14
C GLU A 20 -13.87 -1.33 -2.00
N LEU A 21 -12.83 -0.56 -2.32
CA LEU A 21 -12.08 0.21 -1.33
C LEU A 21 -13.01 1.19 -0.58
N VAL A 22 -13.76 2.02 -1.31
CA VAL A 22 -14.70 2.99 -0.70
C VAL A 22 -15.77 2.29 0.13
N ALA A 23 -16.30 1.15 -0.35
CA ALA A 23 -17.29 0.36 0.37
C ALA A 23 -16.72 -0.23 1.68
N ALA A 24 -15.51 -0.80 1.64
CA ALA A 24 -14.85 -1.37 2.81
C ALA A 24 -14.53 -0.31 3.88
N GLU A 25 -14.04 0.85 3.42
CA GLU A 25 -13.67 1.94 4.31
C GLU A 25 -14.86 2.81 4.70
N ASN A 26 -16.01 2.66 4.06
CA ASN A 26 -17.20 3.51 4.24
C ASN A 26 -16.80 5.00 4.26
N ALA A 27 -15.97 5.40 3.30
CA ALA A 27 -15.42 6.74 3.17
C ALA A 27 -14.88 6.97 1.75
N ASN A 28 -15.03 8.19 1.24
CA ASN A 28 -14.41 8.59 -0.02
C ASN A 28 -12.94 8.93 0.23
N VAL A 29 -12.04 8.09 -0.27
CA VAL A 29 -10.59 8.22 -0.07
C VAL A 29 -9.97 8.69 -1.38
N GLN A 30 -9.70 9.98 -1.51
CA GLN A 30 -9.19 10.56 -2.77
C GLN A 30 -7.77 11.12 -2.65
N LYS A 31 -7.34 11.49 -1.44
CA LYS A 31 -6.00 12.03 -1.19
C LYS A 31 -5.00 10.89 -1.00
N GLY A 32 -3.71 11.11 -1.28
CA GLY A 32 -2.65 10.14 -1.00
C GLY A 32 -2.55 9.77 0.48
N MET A 33 -2.87 10.71 1.37
CA MET A 33 -2.86 10.56 2.83
C MET A 33 -4.20 11.07 3.38
N ASN A 34 -4.80 10.29 4.27
CA ASN A 34 -6.11 10.56 4.85
C ASN A 34 -6.06 10.27 6.36
N PHE A 35 -5.76 11.30 7.13
CA PHE A 35 -5.57 11.24 8.57
C PHE A 35 -6.88 10.95 9.31
N GLN A 36 -6.86 9.94 10.18
CA GLN A 36 -7.95 9.54 11.08
C GLN A 36 -9.30 9.41 10.36
N ILE A 37 -9.29 8.80 9.17
CA ILE A 37 -10.52 8.44 8.46
C ILE A 37 -11.39 7.44 9.27
N LYS A 38 -10.74 6.71 10.17
CA LYS A 38 -11.36 5.98 11.29
C LYS A 38 -10.70 6.41 12.61
N PRO A 39 -11.40 6.25 13.74
CA PRO A 39 -10.81 6.53 15.05
C PRO A 39 -9.50 5.77 15.30
N GLU A 40 -9.39 4.55 14.76
CA GLU A 40 -8.29 3.63 15.06
C GLU A 40 -7.11 3.72 14.07
N TYR A 41 -7.31 4.28 12.87
CA TYR A 41 -6.28 4.31 11.84
C TYR A 41 -6.53 5.36 10.76
N SER A 42 -5.47 5.63 10.01
CA SER A 42 -5.47 6.45 8.80
C SER A 42 -5.25 5.62 7.55
N ILE A 43 -5.43 6.22 6.37
CA ILE A 43 -5.19 5.53 5.09
C ILE A 43 -4.16 6.27 4.26
N PHE A 44 -3.19 5.52 3.74
CA PHE A 44 -2.33 5.93 2.64
C PHE A 44 -2.74 5.23 1.34
N LEU A 45 -2.92 6.03 0.30
CA LEU A 45 -3.05 5.63 -1.09
C LEU A 45 -1.70 5.84 -1.77
N MET A 46 -0.93 4.76 -1.91
CA MET A 46 0.38 4.73 -2.53
C MET A 46 0.26 4.60 -4.04
N SER A 47 1.05 5.35 -4.81
CA SER A 47 1.07 5.29 -6.27
C SER A 47 2.51 5.42 -6.75
N VAL A 48 2.97 4.50 -7.60
CA VAL A 48 4.34 4.48 -8.15
C VAL A 48 4.38 4.70 -9.66
N SER A 49 3.32 5.27 -10.26
CA SER A 49 3.29 5.60 -11.69
C SER A 49 4.55 6.38 -12.13
N LYS A 50 4.92 6.33 -13.41
CA LYS A 50 6.12 7.01 -13.95
C LYS A 50 6.11 8.54 -13.73
N ASN A 51 4.93 9.10 -13.44
CA ASN A 51 4.66 10.49 -13.07
C ASN A 51 4.14 10.61 -11.62
N ALA A 52 4.28 9.56 -10.80
CA ALA A 52 3.84 9.57 -9.43
C ALA A 52 4.63 10.64 -8.67
N PRO A 53 3.95 11.43 -7.84
CA PRO A 53 4.60 12.54 -7.18
C PRO A 53 5.61 12.12 -6.10
N TYR A 54 5.74 10.84 -5.73
CA TYR A 54 6.45 10.45 -4.51
C TYR A 54 7.56 9.45 -4.80
N ALA A 55 8.76 9.72 -4.27
CA ALA A 55 9.87 8.78 -4.23
C ALA A 55 9.70 7.89 -2.99
N ASP A 56 8.64 7.09 -2.99
CA ASP A 56 8.41 6.08 -1.96
C ASP A 56 9.48 5.00 -2.12
N GLU A 57 10.21 4.72 -1.04
CA GLU A 57 11.32 3.78 -1.06
C GLU A 57 11.15 2.74 0.04
N TRP A 58 11.71 1.56 -0.20
CA TRP A 58 11.78 0.53 0.81
C TRP A 58 13.21 0.40 1.33
N ASP A 59 13.39 0.63 2.62
CA ASP A 59 14.64 0.31 3.30
C ASP A 59 14.64 -1.16 3.72
N ASN A 60 15.43 -1.96 2.99
CA ASN A 60 15.59 -3.40 3.23
C ASN A 60 16.29 -3.73 4.54
N THR A 61 17.16 -2.83 5.03
CA THR A 61 17.93 -3.05 6.26
C THR A 61 17.05 -2.86 7.48
N THR A 62 16.21 -1.84 7.48
CA THR A 62 15.33 -1.53 8.62
C THR A 62 13.91 -2.07 8.48
N ASN A 63 13.58 -2.67 7.33
CA ASN A 63 12.25 -3.19 7.03
C ASN A 63 11.18 -2.08 7.06
N THR A 64 11.49 -0.93 6.45
CA THR A 64 10.69 0.28 6.58
C THR A 64 10.27 0.78 5.21
N LEU A 65 8.96 1.03 5.03
CA LEU A 65 8.44 1.83 3.93
C LEU A 65 8.61 3.30 4.27
N ILE A 66 9.35 4.03 3.44
CA ILE A 66 9.53 5.47 3.56
C ILE A 66 8.58 6.12 2.56
N TYR A 67 7.56 6.79 3.07
CA TYR A 67 6.52 7.44 2.28
C TYR A 67 6.75 8.96 2.23
N GLU A 68 6.71 9.55 1.04
CA GLU A 68 6.84 11.01 0.89
C GLU A 68 5.50 11.72 1.13
N GLY A 69 5.54 12.83 1.86
CA GLY A 69 4.36 13.65 2.10
C GLY A 69 3.81 14.32 0.85
N HIS A 70 2.67 15.00 1.01
CA HIS A 70 2.00 15.68 -0.07
C HIS A 70 2.65 17.00 -0.47
N ASP A 71 2.65 17.25 -1.78
CA ASP A 71 2.97 18.55 -2.36
C ASP A 71 1.88 19.60 -2.04
N VAL A 72 2.23 20.88 -2.21
CA VAL A 72 1.21 21.94 -2.19
C VAL A 72 0.18 21.68 -3.30
N PRO A 73 -1.11 22.00 -3.08
CA PRO A 73 -2.10 21.99 -4.14
C PRO A 73 -1.72 22.89 -5.33
N ARG A 74 -2.09 22.49 -6.56
CA ARG A 74 -1.78 23.25 -7.79
C ARG A 74 -2.40 24.64 -7.86
N ASN A 75 -3.48 24.88 -7.11
CA ASN A 75 -4.07 26.21 -6.98
C ASN A 75 -3.27 27.13 -6.04
N ILE A 76 -2.28 26.60 -5.31
CA ILE A 76 -1.36 27.37 -4.46
C ILE A 76 -0.03 27.60 -5.19
N SER A 77 0.49 26.61 -5.92
CA SER A 77 1.68 26.74 -6.76
C SER A 77 1.48 26.07 -8.12
N GLN A 78 1.88 26.75 -9.20
CA GLN A 78 1.88 26.17 -10.54
C GLN A 78 2.92 25.06 -10.69
N GLU A 79 3.99 25.10 -9.87
CA GLU A 79 5.05 24.09 -9.80
C GLU A 79 5.15 23.50 -8.38
N PRO A 80 4.22 22.62 -7.96
CA PRO A 80 4.19 22.07 -6.60
C PRO A 80 5.44 21.32 -6.17
N LYS A 81 6.24 20.86 -7.14
CA LYS A 81 7.47 20.09 -6.93
C LYS A 81 8.71 20.95 -6.70
N GLU A 82 8.59 22.27 -6.80
CA GLU A 82 9.70 23.21 -6.66
C GLU A 82 9.55 24.08 -5.39
N VAL A 83 8.54 23.83 -4.54
CA VAL A 83 8.29 24.62 -3.32
C VAL A 83 8.10 23.72 -2.10
N ASP A 84 8.58 24.10 -0.92
CA ASP A 84 8.49 23.27 0.29
C ASP A 84 7.10 22.68 0.58
N GLN A 85 7.08 21.44 1.05
CA GLN A 85 5.85 20.82 1.53
C GLN A 85 5.37 21.52 2.81
N PRO A 86 4.08 21.90 2.91
CA PRO A 86 3.62 22.73 4.01
C PRO A 86 3.22 21.89 5.23
N LEU A 87 3.63 22.33 6.43
CA LEU A 87 3.13 21.81 7.70
C LEU A 87 1.68 22.28 7.96
N THR A 88 1.40 23.52 7.62
CA THR A 88 0.11 24.18 7.83
C THR A 88 -0.41 24.80 6.53
N THR A 89 -1.73 24.98 6.44
CA THR A 89 -2.34 25.80 5.41
C THR A 89 -2.01 27.28 5.66
N PRO A 90 -2.22 28.18 4.68
CA PRO A 90 -2.05 29.63 4.90
C PRO A 90 -2.89 30.20 6.06
N LYS A 91 -3.97 29.50 6.46
CA LYS A 91 -4.83 29.87 7.59
C LYS A 91 -4.35 29.30 8.94
N GLY A 92 -3.21 28.62 8.97
CA GLY A 92 -2.62 28.05 10.19
C GLY A 92 -3.12 26.66 10.59
N THR A 93 -4.12 26.09 9.91
CA THR A 93 -4.58 24.72 10.19
C THR A 93 -3.58 23.69 9.68
N LEU A 94 -3.37 22.57 10.39
CA LEU A 94 -2.44 21.53 9.93
C LEU A 94 -2.89 20.91 8.59
N THR A 95 -1.93 20.74 7.69
CA THR A 95 -2.10 19.91 6.49
C THR A 95 -2.12 18.42 6.87
N GLU A 96 -2.35 17.53 5.91
CA GLU A 96 -2.15 16.10 6.16
C GLU A 96 -0.71 15.82 6.62
N ASN A 97 0.29 16.43 5.97
CA ASN A 97 1.68 16.32 6.40
C ASN A 97 1.84 16.74 7.86
N GLY A 98 1.28 17.90 8.24
CA GLY A 98 1.34 18.38 9.61
C GLY A 98 0.69 17.45 10.63
N LYS A 99 -0.45 16.85 10.31
CA LYS A 99 -1.13 15.89 11.19
C LYS A 99 -0.31 14.61 11.37
N PHE A 100 0.17 13.99 10.29
CA PHE A 100 0.97 12.78 10.37
C PHE A 100 2.33 13.04 11.02
N PHE A 101 2.97 14.16 10.73
CA PHE A 101 4.22 14.56 11.38
C PHE A 101 4.02 14.70 12.89
N THR A 102 2.98 15.42 13.31
CA THR A 102 2.64 15.57 14.73
C THR A 102 2.39 14.21 15.40
N ALA A 103 1.67 13.29 14.74
CA ALA A 103 1.42 11.96 15.26
C ALA A 103 2.71 11.13 15.44
N ALA A 104 3.61 11.15 14.45
CA ALA A 104 4.90 10.47 14.53
C ALA A 104 5.78 11.06 15.65
N GLN A 105 5.89 12.39 15.71
CA GLN A 105 6.70 13.07 16.73
C GLN A 105 6.16 12.81 18.14
N SER A 106 4.83 12.79 18.32
CA SER A 106 4.21 12.47 19.61
C SER A 106 4.59 11.08 20.11
N TYR A 107 4.65 10.10 19.19
CA TYR A 107 5.11 8.75 19.53
C TYR A 107 6.61 8.72 19.86
N LYS A 108 7.44 9.34 19.03
CA LYS A 108 8.91 9.43 19.22
C LYS A 108 9.29 10.10 20.55
N MET A 109 8.55 11.15 20.92
CA MET A 109 8.70 11.87 22.19
C MET A 109 8.03 11.17 23.38
N ARG A 110 7.43 9.98 23.18
CA ARG A 110 6.74 9.18 24.20
C ARG A 110 5.56 9.90 24.86
N LEU A 111 4.94 10.85 24.16
CA LEU A 111 3.69 11.50 24.58
C LEU A 111 2.49 10.57 24.39
N VAL A 112 2.60 9.63 23.45
CA VAL A 112 1.65 8.53 23.27
C VAL A 112 2.40 7.20 23.36
N LYS A 113 1.72 6.18 23.87
CA LYS A 113 2.32 4.86 24.10
C LYS A 113 2.49 4.04 22.83
N GLU A 114 1.51 4.11 21.93
CA GLU A 114 1.46 3.29 20.73
C GLU A 114 1.61 4.17 19.48
N PRO A 115 2.30 3.69 18.43
CA PRO A 115 2.43 4.42 17.19
C PRO A 115 1.09 4.52 16.46
N HIS A 116 0.94 5.58 15.66
CA HIS A 116 -0.26 5.75 14.85
C HIS A 116 -0.33 4.70 13.74
N LYS A 117 -1.52 4.18 13.47
CA LYS A 117 -1.72 3.08 12.52
C LYS A 117 -2.14 3.60 11.16
N ILE A 118 -1.56 3.03 10.12
CA ILE A 118 -1.83 3.38 8.73
C ILE A 118 -2.19 2.12 7.97
N LYS A 119 -3.35 2.12 7.32
CA LYS A 119 -3.74 1.12 6.34
C LYS A 119 -3.27 1.58 4.96
N VAL A 120 -2.60 0.72 4.21
CA VAL A 120 -2.00 1.07 2.92
C VAL A 120 -2.72 0.37 1.77
N TYR A 121 -3.08 1.15 0.76
CA TYR A 121 -3.52 0.66 -0.55
C TYR A 121 -2.55 1.14 -1.62
N GLU A 122 -2.19 0.23 -2.52
CA GLU A 122 -1.20 0.44 -3.56
C GLU A 122 -1.87 0.47 -4.93
N LYS A 123 -1.69 1.54 -5.68
CA LYS A 123 -2.30 1.69 -7.00
C LYS A 123 -1.60 0.77 -8.00
N ILE A 124 -2.36 -0.10 -8.64
CA ILE A 124 -1.89 -0.97 -9.74
C ILE A 124 -2.21 -0.35 -11.10
N LYS A 125 -3.44 0.18 -11.24
CA LYS A 125 -3.92 0.88 -12.43
C LYS A 125 -5.00 1.89 -12.00
N ASP A 126 -5.39 2.81 -12.87
CA ASP A 126 -6.58 3.64 -12.64
C ASP A 126 -7.79 2.78 -12.25
N GLY A 127 -8.37 3.11 -11.09
CA GLY A 127 -9.49 2.38 -10.50
C GLY A 127 -9.14 1.04 -9.86
N ILE A 128 -7.90 0.55 -9.96
CA ILE A 128 -7.46 -0.76 -9.46
C ILE A 128 -6.35 -0.59 -8.42
N TRP A 129 -6.61 -1.12 -7.23
CA TRP A 129 -5.76 -1.03 -6.06
C TRP A 129 -5.40 -2.43 -5.57
N CYS A 130 -4.34 -2.51 -4.79
CA CYS A 130 -3.92 -3.70 -4.08
C CYS A 130 -3.84 -3.38 -2.59
N TYR A 131 -4.47 -4.20 -1.74
CA TYR A 131 -4.41 -4.00 -0.30
C TYR A 131 -3.06 -4.46 0.26
N LYS A 132 -2.33 -3.56 0.92
CA LYS A 132 -0.96 -3.81 1.39
C LYS A 132 -0.84 -4.11 2.89
N GLY A 133 -1.97 -4.11 3.60
CA GLY A 133 -2.00 -4.34 5.04
C GLY A 133 -1.88 -3.07 5.88
N PHE A 134 -1.50 -3.26 7.14
CA PHE A 134 -1.32 -2.19 8.10
C PHE A 134 0.17 -1.93 8.38
N PHE A 135 0.44 -0.69 8.75
CA PHE A 135 1.76 -0.19 9.08
C PHE A 135 1.67 0.70 10.32
N ASN A 136 2.72 0.67 11.14
CA ASN A 136 2.90 1.62 12.23
C ASN A 136 3.75 2.79 11.75
N LEU A 137 3.29 4.02 12.01
CA LEU A 137 4.05 5.24 11.79
C LEU A 137 5.05 5.43 12.93
N MET A 138 6.30 5.09 12.66
CA MET A 138 7.37 5.05 13.66
C MET A 138 8.08 6.38 13.81
N ASP A 139 8.24 7.11 12.70
CA ASP A 139 8.99 8.36 12.66
C ASP A 139 8.54 9.25 11.49
N ALA A 140 8.91 10.53 11.56
CA ALA A 140 8.76 11.46 10.46
C ALA A 140 9.88 12.50 10.46
N HIS A 141 10.39 12.79 9.26
CA HIS A 141 11.47 13.76 9.06
C HIS A 141 11.09 14.77 7.99
N ILE A 142 11.60 15.98 8.13
CA ILE A 142 11.64 16.96 7.05
C ILE A 142 13.02 16.85 6.43
N VAL A 143 13.07 16.47 5.15
CA VAL A 143 14.31 16.21 4.42
C VAL A 143 14.47 17.24 3.32
N ASN A 144 15.64 17.88 3.27
CA ASN A 144 16.00 18.78 2.19
C ASN A 144 16.49 17.97 0.99
N THR A 145 15.84 18.12 -0.16
CA THR A 145 16.17 17.40 -1.41
C THR A 145 17.18 18.15 -2.29
N GLY A 146 17.77 19.23 -1.79
CA GLY A 146 18.55 20.22 -2.56
C GLY A 146 17.68 21.28 -3.24
N LYS A 147 16.45 20.94 -3.62
CA LYS A 147 15.49 21.87 -4.24
C LYS A 147 14.45 22.42 -3.27
N ARG A 148 13.97 21.55 -2.38
CA ARG A 148 12.89 21.84 -1.43
C ARG A 148 12.92 20.89 -0.25
N ASN A 149 12.22 21.25 0.81
CA ASN A 149 11.94 20.42 1.95
C ASN A 149 10.69 19.56 1.70
N VAL A 150 10.81 18.25 1.96
CA VAL A 150 9.71 17.27 1.87
C VAL A 150 9.57 16.51 3.18
N PHE A 151 8.35 16.07 3.49
CA PHE A 151 8.13 15.15 4.60
C PHE A 151 8.44 13.72 4.17
N LYS A 152 9.11 12.96 5.03
CA LYS A 152 9.35 11.52 4.89
C LYS A 152 8.80 10.82 6.12
N PHE A 153 7.91 9.86 5.91
CA PHE A 153 7.22 9.09 6.95
C PHE A 153 7.72 7.65 6.95
N TYR A 154 8.15 7.17 8.12
CA TYR A 154 8.80 5.88 8.27
C TYR A 154 7.80 4.86 8.82
N LEU A 155 7.43 3.90 7.99
CA LEU A 155 6.32 2.98 8.21
C LEU A 155 6.81 1.54 8.35
N LYS A 156 6.53 0.90 9.48
CA LYS A 156 6.84 -0.52 9.69
C LYS A 156 5.61 -1.40 9.44
N PRO A 157 5.68 -2.41 8.55
CA PRO A 157 4.54 -3.28 8.27
C PRO A 157 4.20 -4.15 9.48
N VAL A 158 2.91 -4.28 9.78
CA VAL A 158 2.42 -5.07 10.91
C VAL A 158 1.20 -5.91 10.56
N GLU A 159 1.09 -7.05 11.22
CA GLU A 159 -0.09 -7.90 11.20
C GLU A 159 -0.70 -7.97 12.61
N PHE A 160 -2.02 -7.78 12.71
CA PHE A 160 -2.75 -7.86 13.96
C PHE A 160 -3.22 -9.31 14.20
N ILE A 161 -2.57 -10.00 15.13
CA ILE A 161 -2.99 -11.34 15.57
C ILE A 161 -4.20 -11.23 16.51
N SER A 162 -4.27 -10.16 17.29
CA SER A 162 -5.42 -9.84 18.13
C SER A 162 -5.51 -8.33 18.39
N LYS A 163 -6.56 -7.87 19.07
CA LYS A 163 -6.69 -6.47 19.49
C LYS A 163 -5.48 -5.95 20.30
N ARG A 164 -4.77 -6.85 21.01
CA ARG A 164 -3.65 -6.49 21.89
C ARG A 164 -2.28 -6.94 21.37
N LYS A 165 -2.24 -7.72 20.28
CA LYS A 165 -1.00 -8.30 19.77
C LYS A 165 -0.86 -8.03 18.28
N GLN A 166 0.21 -7.32 17.92
CA GLN A 166 0.68 -7.16 16.56
C GLN A 166 2.07 -7.77 16.41
N ILE A 167 2.40 -8.21 15.21
CA ILE A 167 3.75 -8.65 14.85
C ILE A 167 4.26 -7.79 13.69
N GLU A 168 5.56 -7.47 13.70
CA GLU A 168 6.21 -6.86 12.54
C GLU A 168 6.34 -7.91 11.44
N LEU A 169 5.96 -7.54 10.21
CA LEU A 169 6.07 -8.42 9.05
C LEU A 169 7.43 -8.22 8.37
N PRO A 170 8.21 -9.27 8.07
CA PRO A 170 9.46 -9.12 7.34
C PRO A 170 9.21 -8.68 5.89
N HIS A 171 10.09 -7.83 5.35
CA HIS A 171 9.99 -7.27 3.99
C HIS A 171 9.83 -8.34 2.94
N SER A 172 10.53 -9.46 3.11
CA SER A 172 10.54 -10.58 2.18
C SER A 172 9.15 -11.18 1.91
N ARG A 173 8.17 -10.94 2.79
CA ARG A 173 6.77 -11.33 2.61
C ARG A 173 5.96 -10.35 1.74
N LEU A 174 6.45 -9.15 1.51
CA LEU A 174 5.76 -8.14 0.71
C LEU A 174 6.20 -8.25 -0.74
N ILE A 175 5.24 -8.26 -1.66
CA ILE A 175 5.53 -8.17 -3.09
C ILE A 175 5.85 -6.70 -3.42
N PRO A 176 7.04 -6.40 -3.97
CA PRO A 176 7.40 -5.05 -4.37
C PRO A 176 6.46 -4.52 -5.45
N THR A 177 6.26 -3.21 -5.50
CA THR A 177 5.30 -2.61 -6.44
C THR A 177 5.68 -2.87 -7.90
N ALA A 178 6.97 -2.76 -8.23
CA ALA A 178 7.46 -3.05 -9.58
C ALA A 178 7.10 -4.48 -10.04
N VAL A 179 7.22 -5.45 -9.13
CA VAL A 179 6.84 -6.85 -9.39
C VAL A 179 5.33 -6.97 -9.62
N LYS A 180 4.50 -6.32 -8.80
CA LYS A 180 3.04 -6.33 -9.00
C LYS A 180 2.62 -5.72 -10.32
N LEU A 181 3.25 -4.62 -10.75
CA LEU A 181 2.98 -3.97 -12.03
C LEU A 181 3.38 -4.87 -13.21
N GLU A 182 4.55 -5.50 -13.12
CA GLU A 182 5.01 -6.47 -14.13
C GLU A 182 4.06 -7.65 -14.25
N VAL A 183 3.67 -8.25 -13.10
CA VAL A 183 2.72 -9.36 -13.05
C VAL A 183 1.35 -8.95 -13.58
N TRP A 184 0.85 -7.76 -13.22
CA TRP A 184 -0.42 -7.25 -13.72
C TRP A 184 -0.42 -7.11 -15.24
N ALA A 185 0.66 -6.57 -15.82
CA ALA A 185 0.82 -6.43 -17.25
C ALA A 185 0.89 -7.80 -17.95
N ARG A 186 1.70 -8.73 -17.41
CA ARG A 186 1.87 -10.09 -17.93
C ARG A 186 0.56 -10.89 -17.89
N ASP A 187 -0.13 -10.87 -16.75
CA ASP A 187 -1.34 -11.67 -16.50
C ASP A 187 -2.61 -10.96 -17.01
N LYS A 188 -2.48 -9.78 -17.63
CA LYS A 188 -3.58 -9.02 -18.24
C LYS A 188 -4.72 -8.70 -17.26
N GLY A 189 -4.40 -8.57 -15.97
CA GLY A 189 -5.39 -8.32 -14.91
C GLY A 189 -6.46 -9.41 -14.78
N GLN A 190 -6.10 -10.67 -14.99
CA GLN A 190 -7.00 -11.82 -14.87
C GLN A 190 -6.30 -13.02 -14.23
N CYS A 191 -7.08 -13.93 -13.67
CA CYS A 191 -6.61 -15.21 -13.14
C CYS A 191 -5.94 -16.02 -14.26
N VAL A 192 -4.68 -16.42 -14.06
CA VAL A 192 -3.93 -17.19 -15.07
C VAL A 192 -4.45 -18.61 -15.26
N LEU A 193 -5.24 -19.14 -14.33
CA LEU A 193 -5.79 -20.51 -14.43
C LEU A 193 -7.14 -20.58 -15.14
N CYS A 194 -7.99 -19.57 -14.98
CA CYS A 194 -9.38 -19.64 -15.45
C CYS A 194 -9.87 -18.39 -16.20
N GLY A 195 -9.05 -17.34 -16.30
CA GLY A 195 -9.42 -16.09 -16.98
C GLY A 195 -10.39 -15.18 -16.20
N SER A 196 -10.81 -15.55 -14.98
CA SER A 196 -11.64 -14.69 -14.13
C SER A 196 -11.00 -13.33 -13.93
N LYS A 197 -11.81 -12.26 -13.92
CA LYS A 197 -11.38 -10.89 -13.57
C LYS A 197 -11.87 -10.43 -12.20
N GLU A 198 -12.54 -11.33 -11.49
CA GLU A 198 -13.16 -11.04 -10.19
C GLU A 198 -12.39 -11.71 -9.05
N ASN A 199 -12.44 -11.09 -7.87
CA ASN A 199 -11.87 -11.58 -6.61
C ASN A 199 -10.41 -12.02 -6.80
N LEU A 200 -9.61 -11.11 -7.35
CA LEU A 200 -8.22 -11.36 -7.72
C LEU A 200 -7.28 -11.04 -6.57
N HIS A 201 -6.15 -11.72 -6.53
CA HIS A 201 -5.05 -11.42 -5.62
C HIS A 201 -3.74 -11.85 -6.25
N PHE A 202 -2.64 -11.22 -5.86
CA PHE A 202 -1.30 -11.72 -6.19
C PHE A 202 -0.98 -12.91 -5.29
N ASP A 203 -0.49 -13.99 -5.89
CA ASP A 203 -0.15 -15.24 -5.20
C ASP A 203 1.23 -15.74 -5.62
N HIS A 204 1.92 -16.43 -4.72
CA HIS A 204 3.24 -17.00 -5.00
C HIS A 204 3.17 -18.44 -5.50
N ASP A 205 3.97 -18.75 -6.51
CA ASP A 205 4.07 -20.10 -7.11
C ASP A 205 4.73 -21.08 -6.16
N LEU A 206 5.93 -20.72 -5.71
CA LEU A 206 6.59 -21.28 -4.56
C LEU A 206 6.26 -20.38 -3.36
N PRO A 207 5.53 -20.88 -2.35
CA PRO A 207 5.24 -20.10 -1.15
C PRO A 207 6.50 -19.59 -0.48
N PHE A 208 6.43 -18.41 0.13
CA PHE A 208 7.55 -17.84 0.89
C PHE A 208 8.07 -18.80 1.97
N SER A 209 7.16 -19.52 2.66
CA SER A 209 7.51 -20.53 3.67
C SER A 209 8.35 -21.70 3.15
N LYS A 210 8.43 -21.87 1.82
CA LYS A 210 9.20 -22.91 1.13
C LYS A 210 10.38 -22.34 0.34
N GLY A 211 10.80 -21.10 0.66
CA GLY A 211 11.94 -20.43 0.01
C GLY A 211 11.58 -19.63 -1.25
N GLY A 212 10.29 -19.41 -1.52
CA GLY A 212 9.85 -18.56 -2.62
C GLY A 212 10.26 -17.10 -2.46
N THR A 213 10.61 -16.44 -3.57
CA THR A 213 10.96 -15.01 -3.59
C THR A 213 9.77 -14.15 -3.97
N SER A 214 9.63 -12.99 -3.31
CA SER A 214 8.69 -11.93 -3.70
C SER A 214 9.31 -10.94 -4.70
N LEU A 215 10.62 -11.03 -4.94
CA LEU A 215 11.39 -10.02 -5.68
C LEU A 215 11.35 -10.20 -7.20
N THR A 216 10.69 -11.26 -7.71
CA THR A 216 10.64 -11.53 -9.14
C THR A 216 9.21 -11.86 -9.56
N ALA A 217 8.78 -11.32 -10.71
CA ALA A 217 7.48 -11.67 -11.28
C ALA A 217 7.36 -13.15 -11.63
N LYS A 218 8.48 -13.85 -11.86
CA LYS A 218 8.50 -15.29 -12.18
C LYS A 218 7.90 -16.17 -11.08
N ASN A 219 7.93 -15.74 -9.82
CA ASN A 219 7.37 -16.48 -8.69
C ASN A 219 6.02 -15.93 -8.20
N VAL A 220 5.44 -14.96 -8.92
CA VAL A 220 4.19 -14.29 -8.53
C VAL A 220 3.22 -14.33 -9.70
N ARG A 221 1.93 -14.55 -9.44
CA ARG A 221 0.86 -14.57 -10.44
C ARG A 221 -0.44 -14.00 -9.90
N ILE A 222 -1.36 -13.66 -10.79
CA ILE A 222 -2.74 -13.34 -10.42
C ILE A 222 -3.58 -14.61 -10.40
N LEU A 223 -4.24 -14.87 -9.28
CA LEU A 223 -5.26 -15.89 -9.15
C LEU A 223 -6.58 -15.27 -8.68
N CYS A 224 -7.71 -15.90 -9.03
CA CYS A 224 -8.97 -15.60 -8.36
C CYS A 224 -9.10 -16.43 -7.07
N ALA A 225 -9.94 -15.97 -6.14
CA ALA A 225 -10.19 -16.64 -4.86
C ALA A 225 -10.48 -18.15 -5.01
N LYS A 226 -11.31 -18.55 -5.99
CA LYS A 226 -11.64 -19.96 -6.24
C LYS A 226 -10.41 -20.79 -6.62
N CYS A 227 -9.58 -20.27 -7.51
CA CYS A 227 -8.37 -20.93 -7.98
C CYS A 227 -7.29 -21.01 -6.90
N ASN A 228 -7.15 -19.96 -6.09
CA ASN A 228 -6.20 -19.95 -4.98
C ASN A 228 -6.59 -20.90 -3.86
N LEU A 229 -7.87 -20.96 -3.49
CA LEU A 229 -8.35 -21.94 -2.50
C LEU A 229 -8.10 -23.37 -2.97
N LYS A 230 -8.28 -23.67 -4.27
CA LYS A 230 -7.95 -24.97 -4.85
C LYS A 230 -6.45 -25.27 -4.83
N LYS A 231 -5.61 -24.26 -5.04
CA LYS A 231 -4.14 -24.37 -4.96
C LYS A 231 -3.69 -24.67 -3.53
N SER A 232 -4.21 -23.96 -2.53
CA SER A 232 -3.75 -24.08 -1.13
C SER A 232 -2.22 -23.93 -1.05
N ASP A 233 -1.52 -24.71 -0.22
CA ASP A 233 -0.06 -24.64 -0.06
C ASP A 233 0.71 -25.51 -1.08
N LYS A 234 0.03 -25.98 -2.14
CA LYS A 234 0.65 -26.80 -3.19
C LYS A 234 1.52 -25.94 -4.09
N ILE A 235 2.69 -26.47 -4.45
CA ILE A 235 3.61 -25.83 -5.41
C ILE A 235 3.01 -26.04 -6.80
N PHE A 236 2.70 -24.95 -7.51
CA PHE A 236 2.18 -25.03 -8.87
C PHE A 236 3.33 -24.89 -9.86
N SER A 237 3.88 -26.02 -10.32
CA SER A 237 4.68 -26.05 -11.54
C SER A 237 3.73 -25.98 -12.73
N ILE A 238 3.43 -24.78 -13.23
CA ILE A 238 2.85 -24.67 -14.57
C ILE A 238 4.04 -24.67 -15.53
N PRO A 239 4.14 -25.63 -16.48
CA PRO A 239 5.16 -25.55 -17.52
C PRO A 239 4.96 -24.26 -18.32
N PRO A 240 6.03 -23.59 -18.79
CA PRO A 240 5.89 -22.37 -19.57
C PRO A 240 4.97 -22.67 -20.76
N VAL A 241 3.83 -21.97 -20.80
CA VAL A 241 2.93 -22.06 -21.96
C VAL A 241 3.69 -21.40 -23.10
N PHE A 242 4.37 -22.21 -23.91
CA PHE A 242 4.88 -21.79 -25.20
C PHE A 242 3.67 -21.36 -26.02
N PHE A 243 3.42 -20.06 -26.11
CA PHE A 243 2.61 -19.54 -27.19
C PHE A 243 3.43 -19.76 -28.46
N SER A 244 3.15 -20.87 -29.16
CA SER A 244 3.52 -20.98 -30.56
C SER A 244 2.77 -19.88 -31.31
N LEU A 245 3.54 -18.95 -31.85
CA LEU A 245 3.06 -17.99 -32.84
C LEU A 245 2.56 -18.77 -34.06
N THR A 246 1.29 -18.62 -34.39
CA THR A 246 0.73 -18.86 -35.73
C THR A 246 0.01 -17.61 -36.16
#